data_AF-A0A452ZNM8-F1
#
_entry.id   AF-A0A452ZNM8-F1
#
_cell.length_a   1.000
_cell.length_b   1.000
_cell.length_c   1.000
_cell.angle_alpha   90.00
_cell.angle_beta   90.00
_cell.angle_gamma   90.00
#
_symmetry.space_group_name_H-M   'P 1'
#
loop_
_entity.id
_entity.type
_entity.pdbx_description
1 polymer ?
#
loop_
_entity_poly.entity_id
_entity_poly.type
_entity_poly.pdbx_seq_one_letter_code
_entity_poly.pdbx_strand_id
1 'polypeptide(L)'
;MDVLLSAVVSDLFGRSASFVINRYFQRQPGIDMILQRLERVVLRIDTVVEEAEGRHITNQGMLRQLKMLRQGMYRGHYVLDALTFQAPLKTPWLV
;
A
#
# COMPACT_ATOMS: atom_id res chain seq x y z
N MET A 1 31.56 20.31 -34.00
CA MET A 1 31.18 18.88 -33.94
C MET A 1 30.45 18.59 -32.62
N ASP A 2 29.67 19.55 -32.12
CA ASP A 2 29.27 19.61 -30.70
C ASP A 2 27.77 19.35 -30.49
N VAL A 3 26.97 19.63 -31.52
CA VAL A 3 25.51 19.43 -31.52
C VAL A 3 25.16 17.94 -31.51
N LEU A 4 25.90 17.12 -32.26
CA LEU A 4 25.74 15.66 -32.29
C LEU A 4 26.09 15.02 -30.94
N LEU A 5 27.18 15.46 -30.30
CA LEU A 5 27.58 14.97 -28.98
C LEU A 5 26.58 15.40 -27.90
N SER A 6 26.10 16.65 -27.94
CA SER A 6 25.08 17.13 -27.00
C SER A 6 23.76 16.36 -27.14
N ALA A 7 23.34 16.05 -28.38
CA ALA A 7 22.15 15.24 -28.62
C ALA A 7 22.27 13.82 -28.04
N VAL A 8 23.42 13.16 -28.23
CA VAL A 8 23.68 11.82 -27.68
C VAL A 8 23.72 11.84 -26.15
N VAL A 9 24.37 12.84 -25.54
CA VAL A 9 24.42 12.99 -24.08
C VAL A 9 23.03 13.27 -23.50
N SER A 10 22.24 14.12 -24.14
CA SER A 10 20.88 14.44 -23.69
C SER A 10 19.93 13.24 -23.81
N ASP A 11 20.02 12.45 -24.88
CA ASP A 11 19.23 11.22 -25.04
C ASP A 11 19.64 10.16 -24.00
N LEU A 12 20.95 10.01 -23.73
CA LEU A 12 21.44 9.12 -22.67
C LEU A 12 20.97 9.56 -21.28
N PHE A 13 21.05 10.87 -20.97
CA PHE A 13 20.58 11.42 -19.70
C PHE A 13 19.07 11.28 -19.55
N GLY A 14 18.30 11.56 -20.61
CA GLY A 14 16.85 11.37 -20.64
C GLY A 14 16.45 9.90 -20.43
N ARG A 15 17.16 8.96 -21.05
CA ARG A 15 16.93 7.52 -20.87
C ARG A 15 17.32 7.02 -19.49
N SER A 16 18.43 7.50 -18.93
CA SER A 16 18.86 7.13 -17.59
C SER A 16 17.97 7.75 -16.51
N ALA A 17 17.56 9.01 -16.66
CA ALA A 17 16.54 9.64 -15.82
C ALA A 17 15.20 8.88 -15.92
N SER A 18 14.75 8.54 -17.13
CA SER A 18 13.52 7.76 -17.34
C SER A 18 13.61 6.37 -16.73
N PHE A 19 14.78 5.71 -16.79
CA PHE A 19 15.00 4.42 -16.16
C PHE A 19 14.95 4.51 -14.63
N VAL A 20 15.57 5.53 -14.04
CA VAL A 20 15.48 5.80 -12.59
C VAL A 20 14.04 6.11 -12.19
N ILE A 21 13.37 7.01 -12.92
CA ILE A 21 11.97 7.37 -12.66
C ILE A 21 11.06 6.16 -12.79
N ASN A 22 11.18 5.36 -13.85
CA ASN A 22 10.40 4.14 -14.04
C ASN A 22 10.66 3.13 -12.91
N ARG A 23 11.94 2.96 -12.50
CA ARG A 23 12.32 2.04 -11.42
C ARG A 23 11.81 2.47 -10.04
N TYR A 24 11.74 3.75 -9.75
CA TYR A 24 11.32 4.28 -8.43
C TYR A 24 9.83 4.63 -8.35
N PHE A 25 9.24 5.17 -9.43
CA PHE A 25 7.84 5.65 -9.44
C PHE A 25 6.85 4.67 -10.08
N GLN A 26 7.23 3.97 -11.16
CA GLN A 26 6.32 3.03 -11.85
C GLN A 26 6.46 1.59 -11.37
N ARG A 27 7.63 1.22 -10.85
CA ARG A 27 7.85 -0.04 -10.13
C ARG A 27 7.87 0.24 -8.63
N GLN A 28 6.69 0.21 -8.01
CA GLN A 28 6.52 -0.03 -6.57
C GLN A 28 6.13 -1.52 -6.31
N PRO A 29 6.87 -2.55 -6.80
CA PRO A 29 6.48 -3.95 -6.62
C PRO A 29 6.45 -4.37 -5.14
N GLY A 30 7.06 -3.57 -4.25
CA GLY A 30 7.00 -3.77 -2.81
C GLY A 30 5.71 -3.27 -2.17
N ILE A 31 5.10 -2.17 -2.66
CA ILE A 31 3.90 -1.61 -2.01
C ILE A 31 2.72 -2.55 -2.17
N ASP A 32 2.47 -3.09 -3.37
CA ASP A 32 1.35 -4.02 -3.57
C ASP A 32 1.47 -5.25 -2.66
N MET A 33 2.69 -5.79 -2.51
CA MET A 33 2.95 -6.91 -1.60
C MET A 33 2.74 -6.52 -0.13
N ILE A 34 3.13 -5.30 0.27
CA ILE A 34 2.90 -4.76 1.61
C ILE A 34 1.40 -4.56 1.85
N LEU A 35 0.65 -4.05 0.87
CA LEU A 35 -0.79 -3.85 0.95
C LEU A 35 -1.54 -5.16 1.05
N GLN A 36 -1.22 -6.15 0.20
CA GLN A 36 -1.81 -7.50 0.29
C GLN A 36 -1.53 -8.16 1.65
N ARG A 37 -0.32 -7.95 2.21
CA ARG A 37 0.01 -8.46 3.54
C ARG A 37 -0.76 -7.71 4.63
N LEU A 38 -0.90 -6.40 4.52
CA LEU A 38 -1.67 -5.58 5.44
C LEU A 38 -3.14 -5.98 5.43
N GLU A 39 -3.75 -6.11 4.26
CA GLU A 39 -5.12 -6.57 4.05
C GLU A 39 -5.35 -7.93 4.72
N ARG A 40 -4.47 -8.91 4.49
CA ARG A 40 -4.58 -10.23 5.12
C ARG A 40 -4.51 -10.17 6.65
N VAL A 41 -3.63 -9.32 7.19
CA VAL A 41 -3.50 -9.15 8.64
C VAL A 41 -4.75 -8.48 9.21
N VAL A 42 -5.25 -7.44 8.55
CA VAL A 42 -6.47 -6.72 8.97
C VAL A 42 -7.66 -7.68 8.99
N LEU A 43 -7.88 -8.46 7.93
CA LEU A 43 -8.95 -9.47 7.86
C LEU A 43 -8.86 -10.50 8.99
N ARG A 44 -7.65 -10.97 9.30
CA ARG A 44 -7.45 -11.93 10.39
C ARG A 44 -7.77 -11.31 11.75
N ILE A 45 -7.42 -10.04 11.95
CA ILE A 45 -7.75 -9.31 13.17
C ILE A 45 -9.27 -9.14 13.27
N ASP A 46 -9.95 -8.83 12.17
CA ASP A 46 -11.40 -8.67 12.11
C ASP A 46 -12.12 -9.93 12.60
N THR A 47 -11.76 -11.09 12.05
CA THR A 47 -12.30 -12.38 12.52
C THR A 47 -12.06 -12.62 14.01
N VAL A 48 -10.87 -12.30 14.52
CA VAL A 48 -10.55 -12.47 15.95
C VAL A 48 -11.36 -11.51 16.81
N VAL A 49 -11.58 -10.28 16.35
CA VAL A 49 -12.37 -9.28 17.07
C VAL A 49 -13.84 -9.70 17.11
N GLU A 50 -14.43 -10.07 15.98
CA GLU A 50 -15.82 -10.56 15.90
C GLU A 50 -16.03 -11.79 16.80
N GLU A 51 -15.12 -12.77 16.75
CA GLU A 51 -15.20 -13.97 17.58
C GLU A 51 -15.07 -13.66 19.08
N ALA A 52 -14.21 -12.69 19.43
CA ALA A 52 -14.00 -12.28 20.81
C ALA A 52 -15.16 -11.42 21.36
N GLU A 53 -15.81 -10.60 20.53
CA GLU A 53 -16.98 -9.81 20.91
C GLU A 53 -18.20 -10.70 21.18
N GLY A 54 -18.32 -11.83 20.48
CA GLY A 54 -19.34 -12.86 20.78
C GLY A 54 -19.08 -13.67 22.06
N ARG A 55 -17.91 -13.53 22.69
CA ARG A 55 -17.52 -14.27 23.89
C ARG A 55 -17.58 -13.39 25.14
N HIS A 56 -17.97 -13.97 26.26
CA HIS A 56 -17.94 -13.27 27.54
C HIS A 56 -16.52 -13.29 28.14
N ILE A 57 -15.68 -12.33 27.75
CA ILE A 57 -14.29 -12.20 28.24
C ILE A 57 -14.26 -11.35 29.51
N THR A 58 -13.83 -11.93 30.62
CA THR A 58 -13.70 -11.23 31.92
C THR A 58 -12.26 -10.83 32.25
N ASN A 59 -11.27 -11.46 31.60
CA ASN A 59 -9.86 -11.20 31.81
C ASN A 59 -9.48 -9.82 31.26
N GLN A 60 -9.11 -8.91 32.16
CA GLN A 60 -8.76 -7.53 31.84
C GLN A 60 -7.53 -7.42 30.91
N GLY A 61 -6.58 -8.34 30.99
CA GLY A 61 -5.45 -8.41 30.07
C GLY A 61 -5.89 -8.70 28.64
N MET A 62 -6.77 -9.69 28.48
CA MET A 62 -7.33 -10.04 27.17
C MET A 62 -8.19 -8.91 26.59
N LEU A 63 -9.01 -8.25 27.41
CA LEU A 63 -9.80 -7.08 26.98
C LEU A 63 -8.90 -5.95 26.46
N ARG A 64 -7.74 -5.72 27.09
CA ARG A 64 -6.75 -4.75 26.59
C ARG A 64 -6.16 -5.18 25.25
N GLN A 65 -5.80 -6.45 25.10
CA GLN A 65 -5.28 -6.98 23.82
C GLN A 65 -6.33 -6.85 22.71
N LEU A 66 -7.58 -7.18 22.99
CA LEU A 66 -8.69 -7.04 22.05
C LEU A 66 -8.88 -5.57 21.62
N LYS A 67 -8.80 -4.63 22.57
CA LYS A 67 -8.84 -3.19 22.26
C LYS A 67 -7.69 -2.76 21.34
N MET A 68 -6.47 -3.25 21.58
CA MET A 68 -5.32 -2.96 20.72
C MET A 68 -5.49 -3.53 19.31
N LEU A 69 -5.96 -4.78 19.21
CA LEU A 69 -6.27 -5.43 17.94
C LEU A 69 -7.28 -4.61 17.13
N ARG A 70 -8.40 -4.23 17.74
CA ARG A 70 -9.44 -3.41 17.12
C ARG A 70 -8.92 -2.04 16.66
N GLN A 71 -8.09 -1.37 17.46
CA GLN A 71 -7.46 -0.10 17.04
C GLN A 71 -6.50 -0.28 15.86
N GLY A 72 -5.71 -1.36 15.86
CA GLY A 72 -4.81 -1.70 14.76
C GLY A 72 -5.57 -1.97 13.46
N MET A 73 -6.69 -2.67 13.56
CA MET A 73 -7.59 -2.97 12.45
C MET A 73 -8.13 -1.70 11.79
N TYR A 74 -8.73 -0.77 12.56
CA TYR A 74 -9.24 0.48 12.01
C TYR A 74 -8.15 1.31 11.32
N ARG A 75 -6.93 1.36 11.90
CA ARG A 75 -5.79 2.05 11.28
C ARG A 75 -5.35 1.35 9.99
N GLY A 76 -5.37 0.03 9.96
CA GLY A 76 -5.05 -0.76 8.77
C GLY A 76 -6.03 -0.49 7.62
N HIS A 77 -7.33 -0.50 7.89
CA HIS A 77 -8.35 -0.12 6.90
C HIS A 77 -8.15 1.31 6.40
N TYR A 78 -7.92 2.28 7.28
CA TYR A 78 -7.67 3.67 6.88
C TYR A 78 -6.48 3.78 5.90
N VAL A 79 -5.38 3.05 6.15
CA VAL A 79 -4.21 3.05 5.27
C VAL A 79 -4.53 2.39 3.93
N LEU A 80 -5.24 1.26 3.93
CA LEU A 80 -5.66 0.58 2.71
C LEU A 80 -6.53 1.51 1.86
N ASP A 81 -7.57 2.10 2.45
CA ASP A 81 -8.48 3.01 1.76
C ASP A 81 -7.74 4.23 1.19
N ALA A 82 -6.90 4.89 1.99
CA ALA A 82 -6.15 6.07 1.57
C ALA A 82 -5.26 5.81 0.35
N LEU A 83 -4.69 4.61 0.24
CA LEU A 83 -3.83 4.21 -0.88
C LEU A 83 -4.65 3.73 -2.09
N THR A 84 -5.80 3.10 -1.87
CA THR A 84 -6.74 2.76 -2.95
C THR A 84 -7.34 4.01 -3.59
N PHE A 85 -7.60 5.08 -2.84
CA PHE A 85 -8.02 6.39 -3.38
C PHE A 85 -6.90 7.14 -4.12
N GLN A 86 -5.63 6.87 -3.81
CA GLN A 86 -4.48 7.47 -4.50
C GLN A 86 -4.06 6.71 -5.77
N ALA A 87 -4.49 5.46 -5.95
CA ALA A 87 -4.42 4.83 -7.25
C ALA A 87 -5.40 5.58 -8.17
N PRO A 88 -4.93 6.34 -9.19
CA PRO A 88 -5.84 7.03 -10.08
C PRO A 88 -6.80 5.99 -10.62
N LEU A 89 -8.10 6.25 -10.46
CA LEU A 89 -9.18 5.49 -11.06
C LEU A 89 -8.74 5.14 -12.48
N LYS A 90 -8.30 3.90 -12.67
CA LYS A 90 -7.95 3.37 -13.98
C LYS A 90 -9.30 3.09 -14.63
N THR A 91 -9.99 4.16 -15.00
CA THR A 91 -11.30 4.14 -15.66
C THR A 91 -11.16 3.31 -16.93
N PRO A 92 -11.81 2.14 -17.04
CA PRO A 92 -11.82 1.35 -18.27
C PRO A 92 -13.02 1.74 -19.16
N TRP A 93 -13.43 3.02 -19.15
CA TRP A 93 -14.62 3.44 -19.89
C TRP A 93 -14.41 4.78 -20.59
N LEU A 94 -13.72 4.76 -21.72
CA LEU A 94 -14.13 5.51 -22.91
C LEU A 94 -13.73 4.68 -24.14
N VAL A 95 -14.76 4.08 -24.74
CA VAL A 95 -15.00 3.80 -26.17
C VAL A 95 -13.78 3.52 -27.05
#